data_AF-A0A1J0VJC6-F1
#
_entry.id   AF-A0A1J0VJC6-F1
#
_cell.length_a   1.000
_cell.length_b   1.000
_cell.length_c   1.000
_cell.angle_alpha   90.00
_cell.angle_beta   90.00
_cell.angle_gamma   90.00
#
_symmetry.space_group_name_H-M   'P 1'
#
loop_
_entity.id
_entity.type
_entity.pdbx_description
1 polymer ?
#
loop_
_entity_poly.entity_id
_entity_poly.type
_entity_poly.pdbx_seq_one_letter_code
_entity_poly.pdbx_strand_id
1 'polypeptide(L)'
;MAIFSGVVVAGRGMAGGHVSRHMEELSVITRQALFPGSLNVVLDKPLNLDSRCAATFDHGNRFVWEASIGRRRVWLYRWKGMPFTIVEILADCRLRDVMELVNGSRVDIAISNDVVAPLGFRHRLSSFLLWGLGRKYLYYSHRYPSGRKVMFLRKRMGDGQS
;
A
#
# COMPACT_ATOMS: atom_id res chain seq x y z
N MET A 1 -20.91 -2.15 2.03
CA MET A 1 -19.56 -1.54 2.01
C MET A 1 -18.93 -1.69 3.38
N ALA A 2 -17.64 -1.99 3.41
CA ALA A 2 -16.83 -2.04 4.62
C ALA A 2 -16.00 -0.76 4.72
N ILE A 3 -15.90 -0.21 5.93
CA ILE A 3 -15.07 0.95 6.23
C ILE A 3 -13.77 0.50 6.91
N PHE A 4 -12.66 1.01 6.39
CA PHE A 4 -11.32 0.85 6.94
C PHE A 4 -10.75 2.23 7.24
N SER A 5 -10.66 2.54 8.53
CA SER A 5 -10.01 3.75 9.03
C SER A 5 -8.51 3.55 9.11
N GLY A 6 -7.76 4.63 8.90
CA GLY A 6 -6.32 4.64 9.05
C GLY A 6 -5.73 6.03 9.14
N VAL A 7 -4.42 6.09 9.30
CA VAL A 7 -3.64 7.31 9.38
C VAL A 7 -2.76 7.50 8.14
N VAL A 8 -2.76 8.72 7.62
CA VAL A 8 -1.89 9.13 6.52
C VAL A 8 -0.45 9.16 7.00
N VAL A 9 0.46 8.56 6.23
CA VAL A 9 1.89 8.52 6.55
C VAL A 9 2.73 9.02 5.37
N ALA A 10 3.97 9.43 5.68
CA ALA A 10 4.91 9.82 4.65
C ALA A 10 5.28 8.59 3.80
N GLY A 11 5.18 8.74 2.48
CA GLY A 11 5.76 7.78 1.54
C GLY A 11 7.26 8.01 1.40
N ARG A 12 7.98 6.99 0.90
CA ARG A 12 9.41 7.08 0.60
C ARG A 12 9.70 7.45 -0.87
N GLY A 13 8.70 7.91 -1.62
CA GLY A 13 8.82 8.26 -3.04
C GLY A 13 8.94 7.08 -4.02
N MET A 14 9.00 5.84 -3.52
CA MET A 14 9.19 4.63 -4.36
C MET A 14 7.98 4.32 -5.25
N ALA A 15 6.78 4.56 -4.73
CA ALA A 15 5.54 4.42 -5.50
C ALA A 15 5.52 5.35 -6.71
N GLY A 16 6.06 6.57 -6.57
CA GLY A 16 6.21 7.52 -7.66
C GLY A 16 6.95 6.90 -8.84
N GLY A 17 8.07 6.20 -8.60
CA GLY A 17 8.82 5.56 -9.68
C GLY A 17 8.10 4.39 -10.35
N HIS A 18 7.34 3.59 -9.60
CA HIS A 18 6.62 2.44 -10.15
C HIS A 18 5.29 2.84 -10.81
N VAL A 19 4.46 3.60 -10.11
CA VAL A 19 3.17 4.09 -10.64
C VAL A 19 3.42 4.93 -11.88
N SER A 20 4.40 5.86 -11.86
CA SER A 20 4.70 6.71 -13.02
C SER A 20 5.07 5.92 -14.28
N ARG A 21 5.79 4.80 -14.14
CA ARG A 21 6.20 3.96 -15.27
C ARG A 21 5.05 3.21 -15.94
N HIS A 22 3.95 2.98 -15.21
CA HIS A 22 2.79 2.24 -15.70
C HIS A 22 1.55 3.13 -15.80
N MET A 23 1.73 4.45 -15.90
CA MET A 23 0.63 5.42 -15.88
C MET A 23 -0.35 5.24 -17.04
N GLU A 24 0.13 4.93 -18.24
CA GLU A 24 -0.73 4.70 -19.40
C GLU A 24 -1.62 3.46 -19.18
N GLU A 25 -1.01 2.35 -18.80
CA GLU A 25 -1.71 1.10 -18.48
C GLU A 25 -2.73 1.30 -17.35
N LEU A 26 -2.32 1.97 -16.27
CA LEU A 26 -3.19 2.29 -15.15
C LEU A 26 -4.34 3.23 -15.56
N SER A 27 -4.12 4.18 -16.46
CA SER A 27 -5.18 5.09 -16.91
C SER A 27 -6.26 4.34 -17.71
N VAL A 28 -5.85 3.37 -18.52
CA VAL A 28 -6.78 2.48 -19.25
C VAL A 28 -7.57 1.60 -18.28
N ILE A 29 -6.90 0.96 -17.32
CA ILE A 29 -7.52 0.08 -16.33
C ILE A 29 -8.51 0.84 -15.46
N THR A 30 -8.09 1.99 -14.93
CA THR A 30 -8.88 2.75 -13.97
C THR A 30 -9.95 3.63 -14.63
N ARG A 31 -9.82 3.87 -15.94
CA ARG A 31 -10.57 4.87 -16.70
C ARG A 31 -10.47 6.26 -16.07
N GLN A 32 -9.31 6.57 -15.49
CA GLN A 32 -9.00 7.82 -14.81
C GLN A 32 -7.57 8.25 -15.12
N ALA A 33 -7.35 9.54 -15.35
CA ALA A 33 -6.00 10.10 -15.43
C ALA A 33 -5.43 10.23 -14.01
N LEU A 34 -4.67 9.22 -13.57
CA LEU A 34 -4.14 9.22 -12.21
C LEU A 34 -3.05 10.29 -12.03
N PHE A 35 -2.93 10.82 -10.82
CA PHE A 35 -1.79 11.61 -10.40
C PHE A 35 -0.57 10.69 -10.23
N PRO A 36 0.64 11.08 -10.70
CA PRO A 36 1.84 10.24 -10.64
C PRO A 36 2.42 10.18 -9.21
N GLY A 37 1.73 9.49 -8.31
CA GLY A 37 2.09 9.33 -6.92
C GLY A 37 1.08 8.47 -6.16
N SER A 38 1.32 8.27 -4.86
CA SER A 38 0.39 7.56 -4.00
C SER A 38 0.32 8.18 -2.60
N LEU A 39 -0.85 8.09 -1.97
CA LEU A 39 -1.04 8.41 -0.56
C LEU A 39 -0.83 7.12 0.25
N ASN A 40 0.11 7.13 1.19
CA ASN A 40 0.35 5.98 2.05
C ASN A 40 -0.56 6.07 3.26
N VAL A 41 -1.30 4.99 3.56
CA VAL A 41 -2.18 4.91 4.71
C VAL A 41 -1.88 3.65 5.51
N VAL A 42 -1.75 3.81 6.83
CA VAL A 42 -1.68 2.71 7.78
C VAL A 42 -3.05 2.54 8.41
N LEU A 43 -3.69 1.42 8.14
CA LEU A 43 -5.01 1.05 8.60
C LEU A 43 -4.98 0.59 10.05
N ASP A 44 -6.05 0.90 10.77
CA ASP A 44 -6.24 0.50 12.18
C ASP A 44 -6.44 -1.02 12.32
N LYS A 45 -6.88 -1.68 11.25
CA LYS A 45 -7.08 -3.13 11.17
C LYS A 45 -6.52 -3.69 9.86
N PRO A 46 -6.04 -4.95 9.84
CA PRO A 46 -5.56 -5.58 8.62
C PRO A 46 -6.68 -5.67 7.58
N LEU A 47 -6.35 -5.36 6.33
CA LEU A 47 -7.22 -5.46 5.17
C LEU A 47 -6.63 -6.49 4.21
N ASN A 48 -7.35 -7.58 3.95
CA ASN A 48 -7.02 -8.52 2.89
C ASN A 48 -7.93 -8.28 1.69
N LEU A 49 -7.32 -8.07 0.52
CA LEU A 49 -8.01 -7.74 -0.71
C LEU A 49 -8.05 -8.99 -1.58
N ASP A 50 -9.23 -9.33 -2.09
CA ASP A 50 -9.42 -10.49 -2.95
C ASP A 50 -8.80 -10.22 -4.33
N SER A 51 -7.81 -11.03 -4.72
CA SER A 51 -7.15 -10.89 -6.02
C SER A 51 -8.08 -11.13 -7.21
N ARG A 52 -9.21 -11.81 -7.02
CA ARG A 52 -10.22 -12.03 -8.07
C ARG A 52 -10.97 -10.76 -8.45
N CYS A 53 -11.05 -9.80 -7.52
CA CYS A 53 -11.67 -8.49 -7.73
C CYS A 53 -10.64 -7.42 -8.12
N ALA A 54 -9.37 -7.80 -8.31
CA ALA A 54 -8.31 -6.88 -8.67
C ALA A 54 -8.26 -6.67 -10.18
N ALA A 55 -7.97 -5.45 -10.59
CA ALA A 55 -7.38 -5.24 -11.91
C ALA A 55 -5.87 -5.42 -11.83
N THR A 56 -5.27 -6.00 -12.87
CA THR A 56 -3.85 -6.34 -12.92
C THR A 56 -3.11 -5.44 -13.90
N PHE A 57 -1.87 -5.08 -13.56
CA PHE A 57 -0.96 -4.33 -14.42
C PHE A 57 0.49 -4.81 -14.25
N ASP A 58 1.45 -4.28 -15.01
CA ASP A 58 2.87 -4.70 -14.97
C ASP A 58 3.00 -6.22 -15.23
N HIS A 59 2.43 -6.68 -16.35
CA HIS A 59 2.40 -8.10 -16.75
C HIS A 59 1.79 -9.04 -15.69
N GLY A 60 0.81 -8.56 -14.92
CA GLY A 60 0.14 -9.35 -13.89
C GLY A 60 0.86 -9.38 -12.54
N ASN A 61 1.97 -8.65 -12.39
CA ASN A 61 2.75 -8.63 -11.14
C ASN A 61 2.17 -7.69 -10.09
N ARG A 62 1.27 -6.78 -10.49
CA ARG A 62 0.70 -5.76 -9.61
C ARG A 62 -0.80 -5.71 -9.75
N PHE A 63 -1.43 -5.30 -8.65
CA PHE A 63 -2.87 -5.34 -8.47
C PHE A 63 -3.36 -3.98 -7.97
N VAL A 64 -4.51 -3.56 -8.47
CA VAL A 64 -5.27 -2.42 -7.96
C VAL A 64 -6.72 -2.82 -7.72
N TRP A 65 -7.32 -2.21 -6.70
CA TRP A 65 -8.70 -2.44 -6.31
C TRP A 65 -9.44 -1.11 -6.19
N GLU A 66 -10.68 -1.06 -6.65
CA GLU A 66 -11.50 0.13 -6.53
C GLU A 66 -11.94 0.38 -5.08
N ALA A 67 -11.93 1.64 -4.67
CA ALA A 67 -12.40 2.09 -3.36
C ALA A 67 -12.88 3.56 -3.44
N SER A 68 -13.30 4.12 -2.30
CA SER A 68 -13.57 5.54 -2.19
C SER A 68 -13.08 6.13 -0.86
N ILE A 69 -12.77 7.43 -0.89
CA ILE A 69 -12.60 8.25 0.31
C ILE A 69 -13.65 9.36 0.23
N GLY A 70 -14.59 9.35 1.17
CA GLY A 70 -15.79 10.18 1.06
C GLY A 70 -16.53 9.91 -0.25
N ARG A 71 -16.69 10.94 -1.09
CA ARG A 71 -17.33 10.84 -2.42
C ARG A 71 -16.36 10.65 -3.57
N ARG A 72 -15.04 10.63 -3.31
CA ARG A 72 -14.02 10.51 -4.36
C ARG A 72 -13.68 9.05 -4.61
N ARG A 73 -13.81 8.62 -5.86
CA ARG A 73 -13.33 7.32 -6.34
C ARG A 73 -11.81 7.29 -6.33
N VAL A 74 -11.24 6.25 -5.72
CA VAL A 74 -9.80 6.04 -5.62
C VAL A 74 -9.46 4.57 -5.88
N TRP A 75 -8.17 4.27 -6.00
CA TRP A 75 -7.69 2.91 -6.19
C TRP A 75 -6.70 2.54 -5.11
N LEU A 76 -6.94 1.40 -4.47
CA LEU A 76 -5.98 0.80 -3.56
C LEU A 76 -4.95 0.05 -4.37
N TYR A 77 -3.69 0.33 -4.09
CA TYR A 77 -2.54 -0.33 -4.66
C TYR A 77 -1.76 -1.01 -3.54
N ARG A 78 -1.35 -2.25 -3.80
CA ARG A 78 -0.51 -3.01 -2.88
C ARG A 78 0.54 -3.80 -3.66
N TRP A 79 1.78 -3.67 -3.24
CA TRP A 79 2.91 -4.45 -3.73
C TRP A 79 3.04 -5.76 -2.96
N LYS A 80 3.59 -6.78 -3.62
CA LYS A 80 3.79 -8.11 -3.03
C LYS A 80 4.67 -8.02 -1.78
N GLY A 81 4.21 -8.62 -0.68
CA GLY A 81 4.94 -8.63 0.60
C GLY A 81 4.70 -7.42 1.52
N MET A 82 3.88 -6.45 1.10
CA MET A 82 3.45 -5.35 1.97
C MET A 82 2.56 -5.88 3.11
N PRO A 83 2.67 -5.33 4.33
CA PRO A 83 1.77 -5.68 5.43
C PRO A 83 0.30 -5.39 5.08
N PHE A 84 -0.63 -6.23 5.55
CA PHE A 84 -2.07 -6.04 5.31
C PHE A 84 -2.65 -4.78 5.94
N THR A 85 -1.93 -4.15 6.86
CA THR A 85 -2.31 -2.88 7.49
C THR A 85 -1.82 -1.67 6.71
N ILE A 86 -1.06 -1.82 5.64
CA ILE A 86 -0.63 -0.68 4.83
C ILE A 86 -1.25 -0.79 3.44
N VAL A 87 -1.73 0.34 2.95
CA VAL A 87 -2.22 0.50 1.57
C VAL A 87 -1.65 1.77 0.99
N GLU A 88 -1.43 1.73 -0.32
CA GLU A 88 -1.17 2.93 -1.10
C GLU A 88 -2.44 3.29 -1.87
N ILE A 89 -2.75 4.58 -1.94
CA ILE A 89 -3.95 5.07 -2.60
C ILE A 89 -3.55 5.88 -3.82
N LEU A 90 -4.03 5.47 -4.98
CA LEU A 90 -3.93 6.17 -6.24
C LEU A 90 -5.22 6.93 -6.49
N ALA A 91 -5.12 8.13 -7.03
CA ALA A 91 -6.25 8.99 -7.33
C ALA A 91 -5.94 9.84 -8.56
N ASP A 92 -6.96 10.49 -9.10
CA ASP A 92 -6.88 11.47 -10.19
C ASP A 92 -6.18 12.78 -9.79
N CYS A 93 -5.92 12.98 -8.49
CA CYS A 93 -5.34 14.19 -7.94
C CYS A 93 -4.40 13.91 -6.78
N ARG A 94 -3.66 14.94 -6.36
CA ARG A 94 -2.86 14.88 -5.14
C ARG A 94 -3.78 15.02 -3.92
N LEU A 95 -4.21 13.89 -3.36
CA LEU A 95 -5.15 13.82 -2.23
C LEU A 95 -4.75 14.68 -1.03
N ARG A 96 -3.45 14.86 -0.76
CA ARG A 96 -2.97 15.72 0.32
C ARG A 96 -3.38 17.18 0.15
N ASP A 97 -3.37 17.67 -1.08
CA ASP A 97 -3.64 19.07 -1.38
C ASP A 97 -5.16 19.29 -1.40
N VAL A 98 -5.90 18.37 -2.03
CA VAL A 98 -7.36 18.47 -2.20
C VAL A 98 -8.13 18.23 -0.89
N MET A 99 -7.59 17.39 0.00
CA MET A 99 -8.24 17.03 1.26
C MET A 99 -7.48 17.57 2.49
N GLU A 100 -6.50 18.46 2.27
CA GLU A 100 -5.68 19.10 3.31
C GLU A 100 -5.02 18.09 4.27
N LEU A 101 -4.58 16.94 3.75
CA LEU A 101 -4.07 15.82 4.55
C LEU A 101 -2.57 15.97 4.86
N VAL A 102 -2.27 16.10 6.14
CA VAL A 102 -0.92 16.01 6.71
C VAL A 102 -0.62 14.61 7.26
N ASN A 103 0.64 14.32 7.59
CA ASN A 103 0.98 13.08 8.29
C ASN A 103 0.25 13.01 9.63
N GLY A 104 -0.35 11.85 9.93
CA GLY A 104 -1.19 11.65 11.11
C GLY A 104 -2.69 11.94 10.86
N SER A 105 -3.06 12.56 9.74
CA SER A 105 -4.47 12.77 9.39
C SER A 105 -5.21 11.45 9.30
N ARG A 106 -6.41 11.39 9.86
CA ARG A 106 -7.28 10.22 9.72
C ARG A 106 -8.00 10.24 8.38
N VAL A 107 -8.12 9.06 7.79
CA VAL A 107 -8.89 8.83 6.56
C VAL A 107 -9.71 7.56 6.69
N ASP A 108 -10.94 7.63 6.21
CA ASP A 108 -11.84 6.48 6.09
C ASP A 108 -11.92 6.05 4.64
N ILE A 109 -11.58 4.79 4.40
CA ILE A 109 -11.63 4.17 3.08
C ILE A 109 -12.84 3.26 3.04
N ALA A 110 -13.76 3.56 2.13
CA ALA A 110 -14.90 2.70 1.84
C ALA A 110 -14.54 1.73 0.71
N ILE A 111 -14.78 0.44 0.96
CA ILE A 111 -14.48 -0.64 0.03
C ILE A 111 -15.73 -1.51 -0.08
N SER A 112 -16.00 -2.04 -1.27
CA SER A 112 -17.09 -3.01 -1.42
C SER A 112 -16.77 -4.32 -0.69
N ASN A 113 -17.80 -4.98 -0.15
CA ASN A 113 -17.62 -6.15 0.72
C ASN A 113 -17.07 -7.38 -0.03
N ASP A 114 -17.39 -7.51 -1.32
CA ASP A 114 -16.89 -8.52 -2.24
C ASP A 114 -15.37 -8.43 -2.48
N VAL A 115 -14.81 -7.22 -2.39
CA VAL A 115 -13.36 -6.99 -2.51
C VAL A 115 -12.60 -7.43 -1.26
N VAL A 116 -13.28 -7.56 -0.11
CA VAL A 116 -12.64 -7.88 1.18
C VAL A 116 -12.61 -9.39 1.39
N ALA A 117 -11.44 -9.99 1.26
CA ALA A 117 -11.23 -11.41 1.54
C ALA A 117 -11.07 -11.67 3.04
N PRO A 118 -11.52 -12.83 3.56
CA PRO A 118 -11.26 -13.21 4.93
C PRO A 118 -9.75 -13.37 5.17
N LEU A 119 -9.27 -12.87 6.32
CA LEU A 119 -7.90 -13.10 6.76
C LEU A 119 -7.78 -14.46 7.43
N GLY A 120 -7.00 -15.36 6.84
CA GLY A 120 -6.61 -16.62 7.46
C GLY A 120 -5.80 -16.39 8.75
N PHE A 121 -5.88 -17.35 9.67
CA PHE A 121 -5.30 -17.25 11.02
C PHE A 121 -3.79 -16.89 11.01
N ARG A 122 -3.02 -17.50 10.08
CA ARG A 122 -1.58 -17.21 9.92
C ARG A 122 -1.29 -15.76 9.55
N HIS A 123 -2.13 -15.17 8.70
CA HIS A 123 -2.00 -13.76 8.29
C HIS A 123 -2.45 -12.79 9.37
N ARG A 124 -3.44 -13.17 10.19
CA ARG A 124 -3.79 -12.41 11.40
C ARG A 124 -2.63 -12.40 12.38
N LEU A 125 -2.00 -13.54 12.63
CA LEU A 125 -0.86 -13.65 13.54
C LEU A 125 0.35 -12.86 13.04
N SER A 126 0.69 -12.93 11.74
CA SER A 126 1.79 -12.14 11.19
C SER A 126 1.50 -10.64 11.21
N SER A 127 0.26 -10.23 10.95
CA SER A 127 -0.17 -8.84 11.08
C SER A 127 -0.09 -8.38 12.54
N PHE A 128 -0.54 -9.21 13.48
CA PHE A 128 -0.46 -8.95 14.91
C PHE A 128 0.97 -8.85 15.40
N LEU A 129 1.87 -9.74 14.97
CA LEU A 129 3.29 -9.70 15.33
C LEU A 129 3.98 -8.46 14.74
N LEU A 130 3.74 -8.14 13.46
CA LEU A 130 4.29 -6.94 12.83
C LEU A 130 3.76 -5.65 13.48
N TRP A 131 2.51 -5.64 13.94
CA TRP A 131 1.88 -4.48 14.59
C TRP A 131 2.26 -4.35 16.07
N GLY A 132 2.19 -5.45 16.81
CA GLY A 132 2.41 -5.53 18.26
C GLY A 132 3.89 -5.45 18.68
N LEU A 133 4.83 -5.92 17.86
CA LEU A 133 6.27 -5.87 18.15
C LEU A 133 6.93 -4.53 17.77
N GLY A 134 6.17 -3.43 17.71
CA GLY A 134 6.75 -2.08 17.64
C GLY A 134 7.27 -1.63 16.27
N ARG A 135 7.02 -2.36 15.17
CA ARG A 135 7.41 -1.91 13.82
C ARG A 135 6.61 -0.72 13.29
N LYS A 136 5.63 -0.21 14.06
CA LYS A 136 5.10 1.16 13.90
C LYS A 136 6.28 2.11 13.64
N TYR A 137 7.27 2.16 14.53
CA TYR A 137 8.41 3.08 14.43
C TYR A 137 9.32 2.86 13.21
N LEU A 138 9.56 1.62 12.79
CA LEU A 138 10.47 1.32 11.66
C LEU A 138 9.90 1.74 10.30
N TYR A 139 8.57 1.74 10.14
CA TYR A 139 7.92 2.33 8.96
C TYR A 139 7.81 3.86 9.06
N TYR A 140 7.89 4.43 10.27
CA TYR A 140 7.83 5.88 10.52
C TYR A 140 9.18 6.63 10.37
N SER A 141 10.35 5.98 10.49
CA SER A 141 11.61 6.74 10.71
C SER A 141 12.77 6.55 9.72
N HIS A 142 12.76 5.57 8.80
CA HIS A 142 13.95 5.34 7.95
C HIS A 142 13.68 5.15 6.45
N ARG A 143 14.44 5.91 5.63
CA ARG A 143 14.74 5.56 4.23
C ARG A 143 15.21 4.10 4.23
N TYR A 144 14.65 3.25 3.38
CA TYR A 144 15.22 1.91 3.18
C TYR A 144 16.71 2.09 2.87
N PRO A 145 17.62 1.29 3.48
CA PRO A 145 18.93 1.13 2.92
C PRO A 145 18.71 0.71 1.46
N SER A 146 19.21 1.51 0.52
CA SER A 146 19.21 1.17 -0.90
C SER A 146 19.65 -0.28 -1.08
N GLY A 147 19.12 -0.99 -2.08
CA GLY A 147 19.36 -2.44 -2.29
C GLY A 147 20.84 -2.87 -2.25
N ARG A 148 21.79 -1.94 -2.39
CA ARG A 148 23.22 -2.15 -2.13
C ARG A 148 23.57 -2.51 -0.67
N LYS A 149 22.87 -1.97 0.33
CA LYS A 149 23.15 -2.24 1.75
C LYS A 149 22.57 -3.57 2.26
N VAL A 150 21.46 -4.04 1.72
CA VAL A 150 20.89 -5.36 2.07
C VAL A 150 21.81 -6.48 1.55
N MET A 151 22.40 -6.30 0.37
CA MET A 151 23.38 -7.24 -0.18
C MET A 151 24.68 -7.23 0.65
N PHE A 152 25.11 -6.07 1.17
CA PHE A 152 26.28 -5.95 2.05
C PHE A 152 26.10 -6.58 3.44
N LEU A 153 24.89 -6.47 4.03
CA LEU A 153 24.59 -7.11 5.32
C LEU A 153 24.49 -8.63 5.19
N ARG A 154 23.99 -9.13 4.07
CA ARG A 154 23.95 -10.57 3.76
C ARG A 154 25.33 -11.16 3.48
N LYS A 155 26.28 -10.34 2.98
CA LYS A 155 27.69 -10.73 2.79
C LYS A 155 28.53 -10.68 4.09
N ARG A 156 28.06 -9.97 5.12
CA ARG A 156 28.73 -9.86 6.43
C ARG A 156 28.24 -10.87 7.47
N MET A 157 26.98 -11.32 7.38
CA MET A 157 26.43 -12.38 8.21
C MET A 157 26.57 -13.72 7.50
N GLY A 158 27.82 -14.17 7.34
CA GLY A 158 28.21 -15.32 6.52
C GLY A 158 27.22 -16.49 6.58
N ASP A 159 26.50 -16.68 5.48
CA ASP A 159 25.94 -17.99 5.15
C ASP A 159 27.13 -18.85 4.74
N GLY A 160 27.57 -19.70 5.67
CA GLY A 160 28.44 -20.82 5.36
C GLY A 160 27.75 -21.77 4.39
N GLN A 161 28.47 -22.08 3.31
CA GLN A 161 28.39 -23.25 2.42
C GLN A 161 29.40 -22.94 1.30
N SER A 162 30.51 -23.66 1.09
CA SER A 162 30.95 -25.00 1.50
C SER A 162 32.46 -25.00 1.72
#